data_AF-A0AAN6RJK3-F1
#
_entry.id   AF-A0AAN6RJK3-F1
#
_cell.length_a   1.000
_cell.length_b   1.000
_cell.length_c   1.000
_cell.angle_alpha   90.00
_cell.angle_beta   90.00
_cell.angle_gamma   90.00
#
_symmetry.space_group_name_H-M   'P 1'
#
loop_
_entity.id
_entity.type
_entity.pdbx_description
1 polymer ?
#
loop_
_entity_poly.entity_id
_entity_poly.type
_entity_poly.pdbx_seq_one_letter_code
_entity_poly.pdbx_strand_id
1 'polypeptide(L)'
;MHIPTPHAFALAMAIKTITAFPTPMGMSPNDNTKLIADLLTTPTQIKRYQKLLTDPTGNKLLEGSQLTNATIWDFEQNGDTIPGGQGGHASSANLETFPYLINSGVTLTMGTLGPCGVFLPHVHPRANEFFVVTEVACKTGFTFRAYKNIV
;
A
#
# COMPACT_ATOMS: atom_id res chain seq x y z
N MET A 1 -69.79 -7.72 -6.52
CA MET A 1 -68.86 -6.72 -7.09
C MET A 1 -67.80 -6.47 -6.03
N HIS A 2 -66.65 -7.13 -6.13
CA HIS A 2 -65.60 -7.16 -5.10
C HIS A 2 -64.41 -6.33 -5.62
N ILE A 3 -64.08 -5.25 -4.93
CA ILE A 3 -62.98 -4.36 -5.28
C ILE A 3 -61.72 -4.92 -4.61
N PRO A 4 -60.64 -5.27 -5.35
CA PRO A 4 -59.42 -5.75 -4.72
C PRO A 4 -58.64 -4.58 -4.12
N THR A 5 -58.17 -4.77 -2.90
CA THR A 5 -57.29 -3.86 -2.17
C THR A 5 -55.86 -3.88 -2.77
N PRO A 6 -55.21 -2.72 -2.93
CA PRO A 6 -53.85 -2.67 -3.46
C PRO A 6 -52.87 -3.12 -2.37
N HIS A 7 -52.09 -4.15 -2.65
CA HIS A 7 -50.95 -4.54 -1.82
C HIS A 7 -49.79 -3.60 -2.14
N ALA A 8 -49.56 -2.62 -1.26
CA ALA A 8 -48.38 -1.77 -1.33
C ALA A 8 -47.14 -2.62 -1.03
N PHE A 9 -46.34 -2.89 -2.06
CA PHE A 9 -45.05 -3.55 -1.91
C PHE A 9 -44.03 -2.49 -1.47
N ALA A 10 -43.85 -2.33 -0.16
CA ALA A 10 -42.81 -1.48 0.40
C ALA A 10 -41.45 -2.18 0.24
N LEU A 11 -40.69 -1.80 -0.79
CA LEU A 11 -39.31 -2.24 -0.95
C LEU A 11 -38.43 -1.51 0.08
N ALA A 12 -38.21 -2.15 1.22
CA ALA A 12 -37.26 -1.66 2.20
C ALA A 12 -35.83 -1.76 1.62
N MET A 13 -35.30 -0.65 1.11
CA MET A 13 -33.85 -0.53 0.88
C MET A 13 -33.16 -0.55 2.24
N ALA A 14 -32.65 -1.72 2.62
CA ALA A 14 -31.70 -1.82 3.72
C ALA A 14 -30.41 -1.10 3.31
N ILE A 15 -30.28 0.17 3.72
CA ILE A 15 -29.01 0.88 3.68
C ILE A 15 -28.11 0.16 4.69
N LYS A 16 -27.30 -0.78 4.20
CA LYS A 16 -26.18 -1.30 4.96
C LYS A 16 -25.22 -0.13 5.12
N THR A 17 -25.10 0.38 6.33
CA THR A 17 -24.07 1.35 6.72
C THR A 17 -22.72 0.71 6.41
N ILE A 18 -22.08 1.11 5.30
CA ILE A 18 -20.71 0.71 4.99
C ILE A 18 -19.83 1.58 5.88
N THR A 19 -19.51 1.08 7.06
CA THR A 19 -18.37 1.59 7.82
C THR A 19 -17.13 1.23 7.02
N ALA A 20 -16.50 2.22 6.39
CA ALA A 20 -15.18 2.08 5.82
C ALA A 20 -14.19 1.85 6.97
N PHE A 21 -14.05 0.59 7.38
CA PHE A 21 -12.95 0.21 8.25
C PHE A 21 -11.66 0.39 7.45
N PRO A 22 -10.57 0.85 8.07
CA PRO A 22 -9.27 0.78 7.43
C PRO A 22 -9.06 -0.68 7.05
N THR A 23 -8.99 -0.97 5.76
CA THR A 23 -8.58 -2.28 5.29
C THR A 23 -7.21 -2.53 5.93
N PRO A 24 -7.04 -3.60 6.73
CA PRO A 24 -5.72 -3.95 7.21
C PRO A 24 -4.82 -4.00 5.98
N MET A 25 -3.72 -3.24 6.00
CA MET A 25 -2.66 -3.48 5.02
C MET A 25 -2.31 -4.97 5.13
N GLY A 26 -1.92 -5.58 4.00
CA GLY A 26 -1.46 -6.96 3.96
C GLY A 26 -0.48 -7.28 5.10
N MET A 27 -0.36 -8.55 5.45
CA MET A 27 0.53 -8.98 6.54
C MET A 27 1.91 -8.33 6.38
N SER A 28 2.32 -7.52 7.37
CA SER A 28 3.67 -6.97 7.40
C SER A 28 4.65 -8.16 7.45
N PRO A 29 5.52 -8.35 6.45
CA PRO A 29 6.48 -9.44 6.43
C PRO A 29 7.58 -9.16 7.43
N ASN A 30 7.73 -10.04 8.43
CA ASN A 30 8.78 -10.06 9.47
C ASN A 30 8.93 -8.76 10.30
N ASP A 31 8.98 -8.88 11.63
CA ASP A 31 9.24 -7.73 12.49
C ASP A 31 10.67 -7.18 12.28
N ASN A 32 10.77 -6.17 11.41
CA ASN A 32 12.00 -5.48 11.07
C ASN A 32 12.24 -4.21 11.91
N THR A 33 11.46 -4.01 12.99
CA THR A 33 11.53 -2.79 13.83
C THR A 33 12.95 -2.51 14.32
N LYS A 34 13.67 -3.55 14.77
CA LYS A 34 15.05 -3.41 15.28
C LYS A 34 16.03 -2.99 14.18
N LEU A 35 15.91 -3.58 12.99
CA LEU A 35 16.74 -3.23 11.84
C LEU A 35 16.49 -1.78 11.43
N ILE A 36 15.22 -1.38 11.31
CA ILE A 36 14.85 -0.02 10.93
C ILE A 36 15.38 0.99 11.96
N ALA A 37 15.26 0.71 13.26
CA ALA A 37 15.79 1.58 14.31
C ALA A 37 17.33 1.73 14.22
N ASP A 38 18.05 0.64 13.99
CA ASP A 38 19.51 0.66 13.79
C ASP A 38 19.90 1.47 12.54
N LEU A 39 19.17 1.31 11.44
CA LEU A 39 19.42 2.05 10.20
C LEU A 39 19.13 3.55 10.37
N LEU A 40 18.02 3.92 11.02
CA LEU A 40 17.67 5.32 11.27
C LEU A 40 18.71 6.03 12.15
N THR A 41 19.24 5.32 13.16
CA THR A 41 20.26 5.85 14.08
C THR A 41 21.69 5.77 13.52
N THR A 42 21.92 4.99 12.46
CA THR A 42 23.21 4.94 11.76
C THR A 42 23.53 6.30 11.12
N PRO A 43 24.75 6.86 11.30
CA PRO A 43 25.00 8.28 11.10
C PRO A 43 25.11 8.74 9.64
N THR A 44 25.46 7.84 8.70
CA THR A 44 25.62 8.21 7.29
C THR A 44 24.88 7.24 6.37
N GLN A 45 24.46 7.75 5.21
CA GLN A 45 23.85 6.92 4.15
C GLN A 45 24.76 5.76 3.75
N ILE A 46 26.07 6.02 3.60
CA ILE A 46 27.04 4.99 3.25
C ILE A 46 27.06 3.88 4.30
N LYS A 47 27.06 4.21 5.60
CA LYS A 47 27.06 3.20 6.67
C LYS A 47 25.74 2.40 6.73
N ARG A 48 24.61 3.03 6.39
CA ARG A 48 23.31 2.35 6.28
C ARG A 48 23.35 1.31 5.15
N TYR A 49 23.84 1.70 3.97
CA TYR A 49 23.97 0.77 2.85
C TYR A 49 25.04 -0.30 3.09
N GLN A 50 26.15 0.02 3.77
CA GLN A 50 27.10 -0.99 4.20
C GLN A 50 26.39 -2.05 5.06
N LYS A 51 25.65 -1.64 6.12
CA LYS A 51 24.87 -2.58 6.95
C LYS A 51 23.87 -3.45 6.16
N LEU A 52 23.29 -2.93 5.08
CA LEU A 52 22.32 -3.65 4.26
C LEU A 52 22.95 -4.57 3.20
N LEU A 53 24.11 -4.17 2.66
CA LEU A 53 24.68 -4.74 1.45
C LEU A 53 26.00 -5.46 1.68
N THR A 54 26.46 -5.56 2.92
CA THR A 54 27.65 -6.35 3.28
C THR A 54 27.30 -7.52 4.19
N ASP A 55 28.24 -8.44 4.30
CA ASP A 55 28.25 -9.46 5.33
C ASP A 55 28.22 -8.85 6.76
N PRO A 56 27.99 -9.66 7.81
CA PRO A 56 27.98 -9.17 9.20
C PRO A 56 29.29 -8.52 9.66
N THR A 57 30.40 -8.76 8.95
CA THR A 57 31.70 -8.15 9.26
C THR A 57 31.84 -6.74 8.68
N GLY A 58 31.03 -6.36 7.71
CA GLY A 58 31.12 -5.06 7.04
C GLY A 58 32.15 -5.00 5.90
N ASN A 59 32.86 -6.10 5.64
CA ASN A 59 34.07 -6.08 4.81
C ASN A 59 33.86 -6.65 3.41
N LYS A 60 32.79 -7.42 3.20
CA LYS A 60 32.49 -8.03 1.91
C LYS A 60 31.06 -7.71 1.49
N LEU A 61 30.87 -7.29 0.24
CA LEU A 61 29.52 -7.16 -0.32
C LEU A 61 28.80 -8.51 -0.31
N LEU A 62 27.47 -8.47 -0.14
CA LEU A 62 26.61 -9.62 -0.38
C LEU A 62 26.77 -10.07 -1.84
N GLU A 63 26.59 -11.36 -2.09
CA GLU A 63 26.72 -11.96 -3.41
C GLU A 63 25.50 -12.81 -3.75
N GLY A 64 25.29 -13.05 -5.04
CA GLY A 64 24.23 -13.94 -5.54
C GLY A 64 22.85 -13.53 -5.04
N SER A 65 22.08 -14.52 -4.56
CA SER A 65 20.70 -14.31 -4.10
C SER A 65 20.58 -13.37 -2.90
N GLN A 66 21.60 -13.27 -2.05
CA GLN A 66 21.56 -12.35 -0.90
C GLN A 66 21.56 -10.89 -1.37
N LEU A 67 22.41 -10.57 -2.35
CA LEU A 67 22.45 -9.24 -2.94
C LEU A 67 21.17 -8.93 -3.71
N THR A 68 20.68 -9.89 -4.51
CA THR A 68 19.42 -9.77 -5.24
C THR A 68 18.27 -9.44 -4.29
N ASN A 69 18.09 -10.22 -3.22
CA ASN A 69 17.01 -9.99 -2.25
C ASN A 69 17.13 -8.66 -1.51
N ALA A 70 18.35 -8.14 -1.33
CA ALA A 70 18.59 -6.86 -0.67
C ALA A 70 18.38 -5.65 -1.59
N THR A 71 18.41 -5.82 -2.91
CA THR A 71 18.46 -4.71 -3.89
C THR A 71 17.34 -4.72 -4.92
N ILE A 72 16.65 -5.85 -5.09
CA ILE A 72 15.57 -6.03 -6.06
C ILE A 72 14.28 -6.35 -5.31
N TRP A 73 13.26 -5.54 -5.56
CA TRP A 73 11.89 -5.84 -5.14
C TRP A 73 11.08 -6.29 -6.35
N ASP A 74 10.64 -7.54 -6.33
CA ASP A 74 9.74 -8.09 -7.36
C ASP A 74 8.29 -7.89 -6.93
N PHE A 75 7.57 -7.02 -7.62
CA PHE A 75 6.18 -6.69 -7.29
C PHE A 75 5.19 -7.81 -7.62
N GLU A 76 5.54 -8.73 -8.53
CA GLU A 76 4.68 -9.86 -8.88
C GLU A 76 4.78 -10.98 -7.83
N GLN A 77 5.97 -11.15 -7.24
CA GLN A 77 6.21 -12.18 -6.22
C GLN A 77 5.85 -11.74 -4.80
N ASN A 78 5.94 -10.44 -4.50
CA ASN A 78 5.66 -9.89 -3.17
C ASN A 78 4.28 -9.21 -3.09
N GLY A 79 3.28 -9.76 -3.78
CA GLY A 79 1.91 -9.28 -3.75
C GLY A 79 1.13 -9.85 -2.59
N ASP A 80 0.41 -8.98 -1.86
CA ASP A 80 -0.56 -9.39 -0.86
C ASP A 80 -1.95 -9.42 -1.47
N THR A 81 -2.67 -10.50 -1.18
CA THR A 81 -4.12 -10.51 -1.37
C THR A 81 -4.76 -9.67 -0.28
N ILE A 82 -5.54 -8.67 -0.68
CA ILE A 82 -6.25 -7.83 0.29
C ILE A 82 -7.32 -8.70 0.96
N PRO A 83 -7.31 -8.88 2.29
CA PRO A 83 -8.29 -9.74 2.95
C PRO A 83 -9.73 -9.29 2.67
N GLY A 84 -10.55 -10.19 2.10
CA GLY A 84 -11.91 -9.87 1.67
C GLY A 84 -12.02 -9.05 0.38
N GLY A 85 -10.89 -8.68 -0.24
CA GLY A 85 -10.80 -8.01 -1.53
C GLY A 85 -10.78 -9.02 -2.66
N GLN A 86 -11.72 -8.88 -3.61
CA GLN A 86 -11.75 -9.66 -4.86
C GLN A 86 -11.43 -8.79 -6.08
N GLY A 87 -11.22 -7.49 -5.87
CA GLY A 87 -11.07 -6.50 -6.92
C GLY A 87 -9.65 -6.33 -7.46
N GLY A 88 -8.66 -7.05 -6.92
CA GLY A 88 -7.25 -6.88 -7.28
C GLY A 88 -6.27 -7.32 -6.20
N HIS A 89 -4.98 -7.06 -6.41
CA HIS A 89 -3.92 -7.27 -5.43
C HIS A 89 -3.02 -6.03 -5.33
N ALA A 90 -2.27 -5.92 -4.24
CA ALA A 90 -1.27 -4.86 -4.06
C ALA A 90 0.04 -5.44 -3.52
N SER A 91 1.16 -5.01 -4.08
CA SER A 91 2.51 -5.29 -3.60
C SER A 91 3.15 -3.99 -3.16
N SER A 92 3.53 -3.88 -1.89
CA SER A 92 4.08 -2.65 -1.31
C SER A 92 5.54 -2.80 -0.89
N ALA A 93 6.41 -2.03 -1.53
CA ALA A 93 7.79 -1.80 -1.13
C ALA A 93 7.86 -0.59 -0.19
N ASN A 94 8.07 -0.86 1.10
CA ASN A 94 8.23 0.16 2.15
C ASN A 94 9.42 -0.21 3.05
N LEU A 95 9.71 0.55 4.11
CA LEU A 95 10.88 0.25 4.97
C LEU A 95 10.77 -1.09 5.70
N GLU A 96 9.57 -1.59 5.98
CA GLU A 96 9.35 -2.88 6.64
C GLU A 96 9.62 -4.04 5.68
N THR A 97 9.20 -3.91 4.42
CA THR A 97 9.33 -4.98 3.42
C THR A 97 10.62 -4.91 2.60
N PHE A 98 11.10 -3.70 2.34
CA PHE A 98 12.26 -3.40 1.50
C PHE A 98 13.13 -2.27 2.11
N PRO A 99 13.98 -2.60 3.12
CA PRO A 99 14.81 -1.63 3.84
C PRO A 99 15.79 -0.82 2.98
N TYR A 100 16.04 -1.26 1.74
CA TYR A 100 16.86 -0.53 0.77
C TYR A 100 16.34 0.90 0.51
N LEU A 101 15.04 1.14 0.72
CA LEU A 101 14.40 2.46 0.63
C LEU A 101 14.73 3.39 1.81
N ILE A 102 15.59 2.98 2.75
CA ILE A 102 15.96 3.81 3.89
C ILE A 102 16.43 5.20 3.46
N ASN A 103 15.77 6.24 3.99
CA ASN A 103 16.07 7.65 3.71
C ASN A 103 15.96 8.06 2.22
N SER A 104 15.21 7.30 1.41
CA SER A 104 14.84 7.70 0.04
C SER A 104 13.71 8.75 0.02
N GLY A 105 12.89 8.77 1.08
CA GLY A 105 11.67 9.58 1.15
C GLY A 105 10.50 9.04 0.33
N VAL A 106 10.64 7.85 -0.28
CA VAL A 106 9.61 7.24 -1.12
C VAL A 106 9.28 5.81 -0.68
N THR A 107 8.03 5.43 -0.91
CA THR A 107 7.53 4.06 -0.88
C THR A 107 6.86 3.79 -2.21
N LEU A 108 6.92 2.55 -2.70
CA LEU A 108 6.33 2.20 -3.99
C LEU A 108 5.33 1.07 -3.76
N THR A 109 4.15 1.18 -4.38
CA THR A 109 3.15 0.13 -4.37
C THR A 109 2.72 -0.13 -5.79
N MET A 110 2.80 -1.39 -6.23
CA MET A 110 2.18 -1.85 -7.47
C MET A 110 0.82 -2.43 -7.10
N GLY A 111 -0.24 -1.90 -7.71
CA GLY A 111 -1.59 -2.40 -7.50
C GLY A 111 -2.18 -2.82 -8.83
N THR A 112 -2.81 -3.99 -8.86
CA THR A 112 -3.63 -4.43 -9.99
C THR A 112 -5.10 -4.30 -9.62
N LEU A 113 -5.92 -3.96 -10.60
CA LEU A 113 -7.37 -3.94 -10.47
C LEU A 113 -7.97 -4.89 -11.52
N GLY A 114 -8.81 -5.80 -11.07
CA GLY A 114 -9.66 -6.60 -11.94
C GLY A 114 -10.77 -5.74 -12.58
N PRO A 115 -11.59 -6.33 -13.47
CA PRO A 115 -12.75 -5.65 -14.05
C PRO A 115 -13.66 -5.07 -12.95
N CYS A 116 -13.98 -3.77 -13.07
CA CYS A 116 -14.76 -3.01 -12.07
C CYS A 116 -14.13 -2.96 -10.66
N GLY A 117 -12.85 -3.32 -10.53
CA GLY A 117 -12.07 -3.17 -9.30
C GLY A 117 -11.93 -1.69 -8.93
N VAL A 118 -11.89 -1.41 -7.63
CA VAL A 118 -11.76 -0.05 -7.09
C VAL A 118 -10.77 -0.04 -5.94
N PHE A 119 -9.85 0.93 -5.96
CA PHE A 119 -9.19 1.35 -4.73
C PHE A 119 -10.19 2.17 -3.93
N LEU A 120 -10.64 1.62 -2.80
CA LEU A 120 -11.62 2.31 -1.96
C LEU A 120 -11.10 3.70 -1.57
N PRO A 121 -12.00 4.70 -1.43
CA PRO A 121 -11.62 6.02 -0.98
C PRO A 121 -10.82 5.93 0.33
N HIS A 122 -9.60 6.45 0.31
CA HIS A 122 -8.67 6.42 1.44
C HIS A 122 -7.83 7.70 1.50
N VAL A 123 -7.01 7.82 2.53
CA VAL A 123 -6.10 8.95 2.74
C VAL A 123 -4.73 8.45 3.19
N HIS A 124 -3.67 9.14 2.75
CA HIS A 124 -2.34 8.99 3.30
C HIS A 124 -2.07 10.12 4.29
N PRO A 125 -2.03 9.85 5.61
CA PRO A 125 -1.94 10.90 6.62
C PRO A 125 -0.58 11.61 6.64
N ARG A 126 0.45 11.06 5.97
CA ARG A 126 1.85 11.53 6.04
C ARG A 126 2.60 11.45 4.70
N ALA A 127 1.92 11.20 3.60
CA ALA A 127 2.56 11.06 2.29
C ALA A 127 1.69 11.65 1.19
N ASN A 128 2.35 12.17 0.15
CA ASN A 128 1.70 12.48 -1.11
C ASN A 128 1.82 11.26 -2.02
N GLU A 129 0.84 11.07 -2.90
CA GLU A 129 0.79 9.94 -3.82
C GLU A 129 0.96 10.40 -5.27
N PHE A 130 1.77 9.65 -6.02
CA PHE A 130 1.94 9.81 -7.46
C PHE A 130 1.63 8.49 -8.15
N PHE A 131 0.53 8.46 -8.90
CA PHE A 131 0.10 7.28 -9.63
C PHE A 131 0.61 7.28 -11.07
N VAL A 132 1.09 6.12 -11.51
CA VAL A 132 1.36 5.81 -12.92
C VAL A 132 0.50 4.62 -13.30
N VAL A 133 -0.22 4.75 -14.41
CA VAL A 133 -1.04 3.68 -14.97
C VAL A 133 -0.24 3.01 -16.09
N THR A 134 -0.03 1.69 -15.97
CA THR A 134 0.93 0.95 -16.82
C THR A 134 0.27 0.16 -17.96
N GLU A 135 -0.97 -0.31 -17.80
CA GLU A 135 -1.62 -1.20 -18.79
C GLU A 135 -2.89 -0.63 -19.41
N VAL A 136 -3.91 -0.33 -18.58
CA VAL A 136 -5.26 0.02 -19.05
C VAL A 136 -5.74 1.33 -18.45
N ALA A 137 -6.65 2.03 -19.13
CA ALA A 137 -7.21 3.29 -18.62
C ALA A 137 -7.90 3.09 -17.26
N CYS A 138 -7.48 3.86 -16.25
CA CYS A 138 -8.07 3.90 -14.92
C CYS A 138 -8.70 5.28 -14.68
N LYS A 139 -9.91 5.31 -14.11
CA LYS A 139 -10.55 6.57 -13.68
C LYS A 139 -10.10 6.90 -12.27
N THR A 140 -9.46 8.04 -12.09
CA THR A 140 -8.99 8.53 -10.79
C THR A 140 -9.80 9.74 -10.34
N GLY A 141 -9.93 9.92 -9.02
CA GLY A 141 -10.61 11.05 -8.42
C GLY A 141 -9.96 11.42 -7.09
N PHE A 142 -9.73 12.71 -6.89
CA PHE A 142 -9.12 13.25 -5.67
C PHE A 142 -10.07 14.27 -5.04
N THR A 143 -10.23 14.19 -3.72
CA THR A 143 -10.99 15.18 -2.97
C THR A 143 -10.02 16.05 -2.19
N PHE A 144 -10.05 17.36 -2.45
CA PHE A 144 -9.23 18.34 -1.75
C PHE A 144 -10.10 19.22 -0.86
N ARG A 145 -9.62 19.54 0.34
CA ARG A 145 -10.20 20.60 1.17
C ARG A 145 -9.53 21.91 0.82
N ALA A 146 -10.25 22.79 0.14
CA ALA A 146 -9.83 24.18 -0.01
C ALA A 146 -10.05 24.93 1.32
N TYR A 147 -9.04 25.66 1.78
CA TYR A 147 -9.18 26.65 2.85
C TYR A 147 -9.23 28.03 2.21
N LYS A 148 -10.27 28.80 2.54
CA LYS A 148 -10.30 30.23 2.21
C LYS A 148 -9.34 30.93 3.16
N ASN A 149 -8.25 31.49 2.65
CA ASN A 149 -7.40 32.37 3.43
C ASN A 149 -8.26 33.55 3.92
N ILE A 150 -8.48 33.62 5.23
CA ILE A 150 -8.99 34.83 5.87
C ILE A 150 -7.77 35.72 6.06
N VAL A 151 -7.50 36.55 5.05
CA VAL A 151 -6.71 37.77 5.18
C VAL A 151 -7.64 38.96 5.04
#